data_AF-A0A6G8PYA3-F1
#
_entry.id   AF-A0A6G8PYA3-F1
#
_cell.length_a   1.000
_cell.length_b   1.000
_cell.length_c   1.000
_cell.angle_alpha   90.00
_cell.angle_beta   90.00
_cell.angle_gamma   90.00
#
_symmetry.space_group_name_H-M   'P 1'
#
loop_
_entity.id
_entity.type
_entity.pdbx_description
1 polymer ?
#
loop_
_entity_poly.entity_id
_entity_poly.type
_entity_poly.pdbx_seq_one_letter_code
_entity_poly.pdbx_strand_id
1 'polypeptide(L)'
;MAARTYAQVVGVVLILLGVVGLLLGDELFLGILNIDLVEDIVHLLSGGLLAYLGFGRTDDGTVRSVVGVVGVVYLLVGILGFIVPTLFGLIPNGYTIFDNIVHLALGVLALVVAGVPGRSSTARS
;
A
#
# COMPACT_ATOMS: atom_id res chain seq x y z
N MET A 1 -12.03 -12.69 -3.65
CA MET A 1 -10.78 -13.38 -4.10
C MET A 1 -9.67 -12.41 -4.53
N ALA A 2 -9.73 -11.70 -5.67
CA ALA A 2 -8.59 -10.88 -6.15
C ALA A 2 -8.12 -9.80 -5.14
N ALA A 3 -9.05 -9.03 -4.57
CA ALA A 3 -8.74 -8.05 -3.54
C ALA A 3 -8.13 -8.69 -2.28
N ARG A 4 -8.54 -9.92 -1.93
CA ARG A 4 -7.95 -10.67 -0.81
C ARG A 4 -6.52 -11.08 -1.08
N THR A 5 -6.24 -11.64 -2.25
CA THR A 5 -4.87 -11.99 -2.66
C THR A 5 -3.99 -10.73 -2.70
N TYR A 6 -4.51 -9.62 -3.23
CA TYR A 6 -3.82 -8.34 -3.19
C TYR A 6 -3.48 -7.92 -1.75
N ALA A 7 -4.47 -7.93 -0.84
CA ALA A 7 -4.27 -7.56 0.56
C ALA A 7 -3.24 -8.46 1.26
N GLN A 8 -3.24 -9.76 0.97
CA GLN A 8 -2.25 -10.70 1.51
C GLN A 8 -0.83 -10.40 1.01
N VAL A 9 -0.65 -10.30 -0.30
CA VAL A 9 0.67 -10.10 -0.91
C VAL A 9 1.22 -8.72 -0.57
N VAL A 10 0.46 -7.66 -0.84
CA VAL A 10 0.91 -6.29 -0.60
C VAL A 10 1.02 -6.02 0.90
N GLY A 11 0.13 -6.58 1.72
CA GLY A 11 0.23 -6.50 3.17
C GLY A 11 1.57 -7.03 3.69
N VAL A 12 1.99 -8.23 3.24
CA VAL A 12 3.29 -8.80 3.61
C VAL A 12 4.45 -7.96 3.07
N VAL A 13 4.39 -7.53 1.80
CA VAL A 13 5.47 -6.72 1.21
C VAL A 13 5.68 -5.42 1.97
N LEU A 14 4.61 -4.69 2.30
CA LEU A 14 4.69 -3.44 3.04
C LEU A 14 5.21 -3.64 4.47
N ILE A 15 4.81 -4.72 5.14
CA ILE A 15 5.38 -5.06 6.45
C ILE A 15 6.88 -5.30 6.32
N LEU A 16 7.32 -6.07 5.33
CA LEU A 16 8.74 -6.34 5.12
C LEU A 16 9.52 -5.06 4.80
N LEU A 17 9.00 -4.19 3.94
CA LEU A 17 9.61 -2.90 3.63
C LEU A 17 9.73 -2.02 4.87
N GLY A 18 8.65 -1.85 5.63
CA GLY A 18 8.69 -1.03 6.85
C GLY A 18 9.61 -1.61 7.92
N VAL A 19 9.68 -2.94 8.09
CA VAL A 19 10.66 -3.56 9.01
C VAL A 19 12.09 -3.32 8.52
N VAL A 20 12.36 -3.54 7.23
CA VAL A 20 13.70 -3.33 6.66
C VAL A 20 14.12 -1.87 6.79
N GLY A 21 13.24 -0.93 6.48
CA GLY A 21 13.52 0.50 6.62
C GLY A 21 13.86 0.89 8.06
N LEU A 22 13.05 0.47 9.04
CA LEU A 22 13.34 0.70 10.47
C LEU A 22 14.67 0.10 10.94
N LEU A 23 15.14 -0.99 10.32
CA LEU A 23 16.42 -1.63 10.66
C LEU A 23 17.62 -0.93 10.01
N LEU A 24 17.43 -0.32 8.84
CA LEU A 24 18.48 0.34 8.08
C LEU A 24 18.63 1.82 8.44
N GLY A 25 17.57 2.47 8.91
CA GLY A 25 17.55 3.89 9.24
C GLY A 25 17.43 4.79 8.01
N ASP A 26 17.56 6.11 8.21
CA ASP A 26 17.41 7.13 7.16
C ASP A 26 18.58 7.06 6.14
N GLU A 27 18.39 6.26 5.09
CA GLU A 27 19.38 5.96 4.05
C GLU A 27 18.65 5.73 2.70
N LEU A 28 19.37 5.77 1.58
CA LEU A 28 18.81 5.35 0.29
C LEU A 28 18.97 3.84 0.10
N PHE A 29 17.85 3.10 0.11
CA PHE A 29 17.88 1.67 -0.19
C PHE A 29 18.27 1.42 -1.64
N LEU A 30 19.37 0.67 -1.84
CA LEU A 30 19.94 0.36 -3.15
C LEU A 30 20.26 1.60 -4.02
N GLY A 31 20.35 2.79 -3.42
CA GLY A 31 20.59 4.05 -4.13
C GLY A 31 19.41 4.59 -4.93
N ILE A 32 18.20 4.01 -4.78
CA ILE A 32 17.03 4.41 -5.59
C ILE A 32 15.72 4.61 -4.82
N LEU A 33 15.53 3.98 -3.66
CA LEU A 33 14.34 4.15 -2.83
C LEU A 33 14.70 4.90 -1.57
N ASN A 34 13.86 5.84 -1.18
CA ASN A 34 14.05 6.54 0.09
C ASN A 34 13.61 5.64 1.25
N ILE A 35 14.37 5.67 2.35
CA ILE A 35 13.95 5.15 3.64
C ILE A 35 13.82 6.36 4.56
N ASP A 36 12.61 6.59 5.05
CA ASP A 36 12.31 7.62 6.04
C ASP A 36 11.40 7.00 7.11
N LEU A 37 11.70 7.31 8.38
CA LEU A 37 10.98 6.76 9.54
C LEU A 37 9.45 6.85 9.43
N VAL A 38 8.93 7.98 8.96
CA VAL A 38 7.48 8.21 8.86
C VAL A 38 6.85 7.29 7.82
N GLU A 39 7.52 7.12 6.67
CA GLU A 39 7.06 6.23 5.61
C GLU A 39 7.09 4.77 6.05
N ASP A 40 8.14 4.35 6.75
CA ASP A 40 8.24 2.98 7.28
C ASP A 40 7.11 2.66 8.26
N ILE A 41 6.76 3.60 9.14
CA ILE A 41 5.61 3.44 10.04
C ILE A 41 4.31 3.34 9.23
N VAL A 42 4.12 4.18 8.22
CA VAL A 42 2.94 4.11 7.34
C VAL A 42 2.87 2.78 6.61
N HIS A 43 4.00 2.25 6.12
CA HIS A 43 4.10 0.93 5.51
C HIS A 43 3.74 -0.20 6.48
N LEU A 44 4.22 -0.14 7.73
CA LEU A 44 3.86 -1.13 8.75
C LEU A 44 2.37 -1.09 9.09
N LEU A 45 1.78 0.10 9.23
CA LEU A 45 0.37 0.24 9.60
C LEU A 45 -0.55 -0.21 8.46
N SER A 46 -0.30 0.26 7.24
CA SER A 46 -1.08 -0.12 6.06
C SER A 46 -0.88 -1.60 5.71
N GLY A 47 0.36 -2.09 5.76
CA GLY A 47 0.71 -3.48 5.55
C GLY A 47 0.07 -4.41 6.58
N GLY A 48 0.15 -4.03 7.86
CA GLY A 48 -0.49 -4.73 8.97
C GLY A 48 -2.01 -4.81 8.83
N LEU A 49 -2.66 -3.70 8.45
CA LEU A 49 -4.09 -3.67 8.16
C LEU A 49 -4.47 -4.61 7.01
N LEU A 50 -3.75 -4.52 5.88
CA LEU A 50 -4.00 -5.37 4.71
C LEU A 50 -3.77 -6.85 5.01
N ALA A 51 -2.68 -7.19 5.71
CA ALA A 51 -2.40 -8.56 6.12
C ALA A 51 -3.46 -9.10 7.08
N TYR A 52 -3.84 -8.32 8.10
CA TYR A 52 -4.87 -8.70 9.06
C TYR A 52 -6.19 -9.06 8.38
N LEU A 53 -6.66 -8.22 7.46
CA LEU A 53 -7.91 -8.46 6.73
C LEU A 53 -7.76 -9.57 5.68
N GLY A 54 -6.60 -9.64 5.01
CA GLY A 54 -6.31 -10.60 3.96
C GLY A 54 -6.23 -12.05 4.46
N PHE A 55 -5.56 -12.27 5.59
CA PHE A 55 -5.41 -13.60 6.22
C PHE A 55 -6.49 -13.90 7.26
N GLY A 56 -7.19 -12.88 7.76
CA GLY A 56 -8.27 -13.03 8.74
C GLY A 56 -9.59 -13.53 8.14
N ARG A 57 -10.55 -13.81 9.04
CA ARG A 57 -11.93 -14.20 8.72
C ARG A 57 -12.84 -12.99 8.44
N THR A 58 -12.35 -12.03 7.68
CA THR A 58 -13.12 -10.86 7.24
C THR A 58 -13.94 -11.20 6.00
N ASP A 59 -15.11 -10.61 5.80
CA ASP A 59 -15.87 -10.81 4.56
C ASP A 59 -15.16 -10.16 3.35
N ASP A 60 -15.37 -10.73 2.16
CA ASP A 60 -14.72 -10.26 0.93
C ASP A 60 -15.15 -8.84 0.51
N GLY A 61 -16.33 -8.36 0.94
CA GLY A 61 -16.80 -7.01 0.68
C GLY A 61 -16.02 -5.97 1.46
N THR A 62 -15.81 -6.20 2.75
CA THR A 62 -14.97 -5.36 3.63
C THR A 62 -13.53 -5.34 3.15
N VAL A 63 -12.93 -6.49 2.84
CA VAL A 63 -11.55 -6.55 2.30
C VAL A 63 -11.44 -5.70 1.03
N ARG A 64 -12.39 -5.84 0.11
CA ARG A 64 -12.44 -5.07 -1.13
C ARG A 64 -12.55 -3.57 -0.88
N SER A 65 -13.42 -3.15 0.05
CA SER A 65 -13.61 -1.74 0.41
C SER A 65 -12.31 -1.14 0.96
N VAL A 66 -11.67 -1.83 1.92
CA VAL A 66 -10.41 -1.36 2.52
C VAL A 66 -9.28 -1.32 1.50
N VAL A 67 -9.13 -2.33 0.64
CA VAL A 67 -8.16 -2.30 -0.46
C VAL A 67 -8.40 -1.09 -1.36
N GLY A 68 -9.66 -0.76 -1.69
CA GLY A 68 -9.98 0.43 -2.46
C GLY A 68 -9.56 1.72 -1.77
N VAL A 69 -9.87 1.87 -0.47
CA VAL A 69 -9.49 3.05 0.32
C VAL A 69 -7.97 3.21 0.40
N VAL A 70 -7.24 2.14 0.76
CA VAL A 70 -5.77 2.15 0.79
C VAL A 70 -5.21 2.47 -0.60
N GLY A 71 -5.83 1.93 -1.66
CA GLY A 71 -5.48 2.24 -3.04
C GLY A 71 -5.59 3.72 -3.39
N VAL A 72 -6.69 4.37 -2.99
CA VAL A 72 -6.84 5.83 -3.16
C VAL A 72 -5.72 6.58 -2.42
N VAL A 73 -5.43 6.20 -1.18
CA VAL A 73 -4.38 6.85 -0.37
C VAL A 73 -3.02 6.73 -1.06
N TYR A 74 -2.62 5.53 -1.48
CA TYR A 74 -1.34 5.30 -2.16
C TYR A 74 -1.25 6.04 -3.49
N LEU A 75 -2.36 6.08 -4.25
CA LEU A 75 -2.41 6.84 -5.49
C LEU A 75 -2.20 8.34 -5.24
N LEU A 76 -2.89 8.91 -4.25
CA LEU A 76 -2.76 10.33 -3.90
C LEU A 76 -1.35 10.66 -3.39
N VAL A 77 -0.78 9.80 -2.55
CA VAL A 77 0.59 9.95 -2.04
C VAL A 77 1.61 9.92 -3.19
N GLY A 78 1.50 8.96 -4.11
CA GLY A 78 2.38 8.88 -5.28
C GLY A 78 2.24 10.07 -6.25
N ILE A 79 1.03 10.63 -6.42
CA ILE A 79 0.84 11.88 -7.19
C ILE A 79 1.48 13.05 -6.45
N LEU A 80 1.21 13.18 -5.15
CA LEU A 80 1.65 14.31 -4.35
C LEU A 80 3.17 14.35 -4.24
N GLY A 81 3.86 13.22 -4.15
CA GLY A 81 5.32 13.20 -4.07
C GLY A 81 6.04 13.68 -5.34
N PHE A 82 5.37 13.77 -6.50
CA PHE A 82 5.91 14.50 -7.66
C PHE A 82 5.80 16.02 -7.53
N ILE A 83 4.83 16.51 -6.76
CA ILE A 83 4.50 17.95 -6.61
C ILE A 83 5.18 18.53 -5.37
N VAL A 84 5.17 17.76 -4.28
CA VAL A 84 5.67 18.11 -2.94
C VAL A 84 6.51 16.93 -2.44
N PRO A 85 7.78 16.77 -2.89
CA PRO A 85 8.57 15.57 -2.61
C PRO A 85 8.76 15.26 -1.13
N THR A 86 8.83 16.28 -0.28
CA THR A 86 9.00 16.11 1.17
C THR A 86 7.68 15.91 1.93
N LEU A 87 6.54 15.88 1.23
CA LEU A 87 5.19 15.79 1.79
C LEU A 87 4.97 16.74 2.99
N PHE A 88 5.23 18.03 2.78
CA PHE A 88 5.15 19.07 3.82
C PHE A 88 6.11 18.88 5.01
N GLY A 89 7.24 18.20 4.78
CA GLY A 89 8.26 17.92 5.79
C GLY A 89 8.07 16.60 6.54
N LEU A 90 7.07 15.80 6.18
CA LEU A 90 6.88 14.45 6.74
C LEU A 90 7.93 13.45 6.27
N ILE A 91 8.49 13.68 5.08
CA ILE A 91 9.53 12.87 4.44
C ILE A 91 10.75 13.79 4.23
N PRO A 92 11.64 13.95 5.21
CA PRO A 92 12.72 14.94 5.16
C PRO A 92 13.66 14.75 3.95
N ASN A 93 13.91 13.51 3.56
CA ASN A 93 14.79 13.19 2.44
C ASN A 93 14.07 13.22 1.08
N GLY A 94 12.74 13.30 1.11
CA GLY A 94 11.84 13.45 -0.03
C GLY A 94 11.72 12.20 -0.92
N TYR A 95 10.57 12.03 -1.55
CA TYR A 95 10.35 10.91 -2.48
C TYR A 95 11.21 11.01 -3.73
N THR A 96 11.85 9.90 -4.06
CA THR A 96 12.44 9.67 -5.37
C THR A 96 11.36 9.42 -6.42
N ILE A 97 11.76 9.42 -7.69
CA ILE A 97 10.87 9.01 -8.79
C ILE A 97 10.41 7.56 -8.60
N PHE A 98 11.27 6.68 -8.08
CA PHE A 98 10.92 5.28 -7.85
C PHE A 98 9.87 5.13 -6.74
N ASP A 99 10.02 5.84 -5.63
CA ASP A 99 9.03 5.83 -4.54
C ASP A 99 7.65 6.23 -5.06
N ASN A 100 7.60 7.31 -5.84
CA ASN A 100 6.36 7.78 -6.46
C ASN A 100 5.74 6.75 -7.41
N ILE A 101 6.54 6.14 -8.29
CA ILE A 101 6.06 5.12 -9.25
C ILE A 101 5.51 3.89 -8.51
N VAL A 102 6.18 3.43 -7.46
CA VAL A 102 5.72 2.29 -6.65
C VAL A 102 4.39 2.61 -6.00
N HIS A 103 4.24 3.79 -5.38
CA HIS A 103 2.97 4.23 -4.78
C HIS A 103 1.84 4.31 -5.80
N LEU A 104 2.10 4.89 -6.98
CA LEU A 104 1.13 4.94 -8.07
C LEU A 104 0.72 3.53 -8.54
N ALA A 105 1.69 2.63 -8.74
CA ALA A 105 1.43 1.28 -9.21
C ALA A 105 0.58 0.49 -8.20
N LEU A 106 0.90 0.58 -6.91
CA LEU A 106 0.11 -0.02 -5.84
C LEU A 106 -1.30 0.60 -5.78
N GLY A 107 -1.41 1.91 -5.84
CA GLY A 107 -2.69 2.62 -5.83
C GLY A 107 -3.59 2.21 -7.00
N VAL A 108 -3.07 2.24 -8.22
CA VAL A 108 -3.81 1.83 -9.43
C VAL A 108 -4.23 0.36 -9.34
N LEU A 109 -3.31 -0.54 -8.97
CA LEU A 109 -3.62 -1.97 -8.91
C LEU A 109 -4.68 -2.25 -7.84
N ALA A 110 -4.60 -1.62 -6.67
CA ALA A 110 -5.60 -1.70 -5.62
C ALA A 110 -6.99 -1.26 -6.11
N LEU A 111 -7.08 -0.13 -6.81
CA LEU A 111 -8.35 0.37 -7.37
C LEU A 111 -8.91 -0.57 -8.44
N VAL A 112 -8.05 -1.13 -9.30
CA VAL A 112 -8.45 -2.12 -10.31
C VAL A 112 -9.04 -3.35 -9.62
N VAL A 113 -8.34 -3.96 -8.66
CA VAL A 113 -8.85 -5.18 -7.99
C VAL A 113 -10.06 -4.90 -7.09
N ALA A 114 -10.17 -3.69 -6.54
CA ALA A 114 -11.34 -3.24 -5.79
C ALA A 114 -12.52 -2.85 -6.70
N GLY A 115 -12.27 -2.55 -7.98
CA GLY A 115 -13.29 -2.23 -8.97
C GLY A 115 -13.94 -3.47 -9.62
N VAL A 116 -13.22 -4.58 -9.73
CA VAL A 116 -13.73 -5.82 -10.36
C VAL A 116 -14.87 -6.43 -9.53
N PRO A 117 -16.14 -6.46 -10.00
CA PRO A 117 -17.26 -7.07 -9.28
C PRO A 117 -16.95 -8.52 -8.88
N GLY A 118 -17.20 -8.87 -7.62
CA GLY A 118 -17.14 -10.27 -7.21
C GLY A 118 -18.26 -11.01 -7.95
N ARG A 119 -17.96 -12.15 -8.58
CA ARG A 119 -19.00 -13.00 -9.17
C ARG A 119 -19.97 -13.36 -8.04
N SER A 120 -21.14 -12.75 -8.05
CA SER A 120 -22.24 -13.16 -7.19
C SER A 120 -22.60 -14.59 -7.59
N SER A 121 -22.36 -15.54 -6.68
CA SER A 121 -22.98 -16.84 -6.73
C SER A 121 -24.47 -16.66 -6.45
N THR A 122 -25.20 -16.25 -7.47
CA THR A 122 -26.66 -16.31 -7.51
C THR A 122 -27.05 -17.69 -8.03
N ALA A 123 -28.03 -18.32 -7.37
CA ALA A 123 -28.62 -19.64 -7.59
C ALA A 123 -27.88 -20.82 -6.90
N ARG A 124 -28.51 -21.56 -5.98
CA ARG A 124 -29.87 -22.13 -6.09
C ARG A 124 -30.61 -22.15 -4.74
N SER A 125 -31.85 -21.68 -4.78
CA SER A 125 -32.96 -22.09 -3.90
C SER A 125 -33.37 -23.52 -4.19
#